data_AF-A0A430S9S7-F1
#
_entry.id   AF-A0A430S9S7-F1
#
_cell.length_a   1.000
_cell.length_b   1.000
_cell.length_c   1.000
_cell.angle_alpha   90.00
_cell.angle_beta   90.00
_cell.angle_gamma   90.00
#
_symmetry.space_group_name_H-M   'P 1'
#
loop_
_entity.id
_entity.type
_entity.pdbx_description
1 polymer ?
#
loop_
_entity_poly.entity_id
_entity_poly.type
_entity_poly.pdbx_seq_one_letter_code
_entity_poly.pdbx_strand_id
1 'polypeptide(L)'
;MVPGAKARPVQEFLSVLLFHTGLALLAAWLLYRGEDLWAALLLQLKTVLDNADGQLARLRGEVSALGRYLDTEMDFLGNLALFVALALRTGEGEKALLAFLVFTLVQSFDFNLERLYREARGLPLPEEPQDPETPLLRLLRGLYALLFLPQDRAIRALELFLKRRLGLDPLRFWDEGALAGVVNLGLSTQLFFLGVFLLFHQPGAYLTFVLLQALYLGLGYVWRIVRSIPSPRWGP
;
A
#
# COMPACT_ATOMS: atom_id res chain seq x y z
N MET A 1 -7.86 -12.34 24.88
CA MET A 1 -9.06 -11.47 24.89
C MET A 1 -8.98 -10.59 26.12
N VAL A 2 -8.78 -9.28 25.95
CA VAL A 2 -8.91 -8.32 27.06
C VAL A 2 -10.40 -8.11 27.29
N PRO A 3 -10.94 -8.39 28.49
CA PRO A 3 -12.34 -8.09 28.81
C PRO A 3 -12.51 -6.57 28.83
N GLY A 4 -13.38 -6.03 27.98
CA GLY A 4 -13.77 -4.61 28.03
C GLY A 4 -13.34 -3.73 26.85
N ALA A 5 -13.00 -4.29 25.68
CA ALA A 5 -12.87 -3.50 24.46
C ALA A 5 -14.22 -2.82 24.14
N LYS A 6 -14.36 -1.55 24.53
CA LYS A 6 -15.45 -0.70 24.03
C LYS A 6 -15.11 -0.40 22.58
N ALA A 7 -16.03 -0.71 21.66
CA ALA A 7 -15.93 -0.24 20.30
C ALA A 7 -15.72 1.28 20.33
N ARG A 8 -14.65 1.77 19.68
CA ARG A 8 -14.41 3.20 19.52
C ARG A 8 -15.66 3.81 18.86
N PRO A 9 -16.20 4.93 19.37
CA PRO A 9 -17.32 5.60 18.71
C PRO A 9 -16.94 5.93 17.27
N VAL A 10 -17.81 5.63 16.31
CA VAL A 10 -17.59 5.88 14.87
C VAL A 10 -17.11 7.33 14.62
N GLN A 11 -17.57 8.28 15.43
CA GLN A 11 -17.19 9.70 15.35
C GLN A 11 -15.71 9.97 15.69
N GLU A 12 -15.14 9.29 16.68
CA GLU A 12 -13.73 9.44 17.04
C GLU A 12 -12.84 8.89 15.94
N PHE A 13 -13.21 7.74 15.37
CA PHE A 13 -12.50 7.15 14.24
C PHE A 13 -12.53 8.05 13.00
N LEU A 14 -13.71 8.56 12.63
CA LEU A 14 -13.86 9.48 11.50
C LEU A 14 -13.02 10.75 11.67
N SER A 15 -12.96 11.30 12.88
CA SER A 15 -12.20 12.53 13.15
C SER A 15 -10.70 12.33 12.95
N VAL A 16 -10.17 11.21 13.46
CA VAL A 16 -8.76 10.84 13.30
C VAL A 16 -8.42 10.63 11.82
N LEU A 17 -9.27 9.92 11.07
CA LEU A 17 -8.99 9.67 9.66
C LEU A 17 -9.07 10.94 8.80
N LEU A 18 -10.09 11.77 9.02
CA LEU A 18 -10.21 13.07 8.35
C LEU A 18 -9.01 13.96 8.66
N PHE A 19 -8.46 13.87 9.88
CA PHE A 19 -7.23 14.55 10.24
C PHE A 19 -6.05 14.07 9.39
N HIS A 20 -5.78 12.76 9.30
CA HIS A 20 -4.68 12.21 8.48
C HIS A 20 -4.83 12.54 7.00
N THR A 21 -6.06 12.46 6.47
CA THR A 21 -6.37 12.84 5.09
C THR A 21 -6.10 14.34 4.89
N GLY A 22 -6.52 15.18 5.84
CA GLY A 22 -6.25 16.60 5.85
C GLY A 22 -4.75 16.92 5.84
N LEU A 23 -3.93 16.18 6.59
CA LEU A 23 -2.47 16.31 6.55
C LEU A 23 -1.90 15.97 5.17
N ALA A 24 -2.38 14.91 4.52
CA ALA A 24 -1.96 14.53 3.18
C ALA A 24 -2.32 15.61 2.14
N LEU A 25 -3.54 16.15 2.21
CA LEU A 25 -3.99 17.23 1.31
C LEU A 25 -3.22 18.53 1.55
N LEU A 26 -2.95 18.87 2.81
CA LEU A 26 -2.12 20.03 3.14
C LEU A 26 -0.68 19.84 2.66
N ALA A 27 -0.11 18.64 2.79
CA ALA A 27 1.22 18.33 2.27
C ALA A 27 1.26 18.45 0.74
N ALA A 28 0.24 17.96 0.04
CA ALA A 28 0.10 18.12 -1.40
C ALA A 28 0.01 19.61 -1.81
N TRP A 29 -0.75 20.41 -1.07
CA TRP A 29 -0.83 21.85 -1.31
C TRP A 29 0.51 22.56 -1.08
N LEU A 30 1.22 22.25 0.02
CA LEU A 30 2.56 22.80 0.30
C LEU A 30 3.58 22.41 -0.78
N LEU A 31 3.56 21.14 -1.20
CA LEU A 31 4.38 20.63 -2.30
C LEU A 31 4.14 21.42 -3.58
N TYR A 32 2.87 21.61 -3.96
CA TYR A 32 2.51 22.41 -5.12
C TYR A 32 3.03 23.85 -5.03
N ARG A 33 2.97 24.46 -3.84
CA ARG A 33 3.49 25.81 -3.57
C ARG A 33 5.03 25.89 -3.58
N GLY A 34 5.73 24.76 -3.54
CA GLY A 34 7.18 24.69 -3.45
C GLY A 34 7.72 24.82 -2.01
N GLU A 35 6.86 24.66 -1.00
CA GLU A 35 7.20 24.67 0.42
C GLU A 35 7.73 23.29 0.85
N ASP A 36 8.80 22.85 0.18
CA ASP A 36 9.23 21.44 0.16
C ASP A 36 9.61 20.89 1.55
N LEU A 37 10.29 21.70 2.38
CA LEU A 37 10.64 21.30 3.75
C LEU A 37 9.39 21.02 4.60
N TRP A 38 8.38 21.90 4.51
CA TRP A 38 7.15 21.76 5.27
C TRP A 38 6.30 20.60 4.78
N ALA A 39 6.22 20.41 3.45
CA ALA A 39 5.59 19.24 2.87
C ALA A 39 6.28 17.94 3.35
N ALA A 40 7.62 17.88 3.32
CA ALA A 40 8.38 16.72 3.77
C ALA A 40 8.13 16.40 5.25
N LEU A 41 8.20 17.41 6.14
CA LEU A 41 7.94 17.25 7.56
C LEU A 41 6.51 16.77 7.83
N LEU A 42 5.53 17.34 7.11
CA LEU A 42 4.12 16.97 7.29
C LEU A 42 3.83 15.54 6.83
N LEU A 43 4.47 15.08 5.76
CA LEU A 43 4.39 13.69 5.31
C LEU A 43 4.98 12.71 6.35
N GLN A 44 6.10 13.07 6.98
CA GLN A 44 6.67 12.24 8.04
C GLN A 44 5.77 12.22 9.28
N LEU A 45 5.21 13.38 9.66
CA LEU A 45 4.27 13.47 10.77
C LEU A 45 3.03 12.60 10.51
N LYS A 46 2.40 12.71 9.33
CA LYS A 46 1.28 11.83 8.94
C LYS A 46 1.68 10.37 9.12
N THR A 47 2.82 9.97 8.54
CA THR A 47 3.26 8.57 8.53
C THR A 47 3.44 8.02 9.95
N VAL A 48 4.01 8.80 10.87
CA VAL A 48 4.16 8.38 12.27
C VAL A 48 2.81 8.22 12.97
N LEU A 49 1.92 9.20 12.82
CA LEU A 49 0.61 9.19 13.47
C LEU A 49 -0.26 8.04 12.97
N ASP A 50 -0.27 7.81 11.66
CA ASP A 50 -1.04 6.78 10.98
C ASP A 50 -0.62 5.37 11.44
N ASN A 51 0.70 5.12 11.50
CA ASN A 51 1.25 3.89 12.04
C ASN A 51 0.92 3.70 13.53
N ALA A 52 0.99 4.78 14.32
CA ALA A 52 0.66 4.73 15.74
C ALA A 52 -0.81 4.42 15.99
N ASP A 53 -1.72 5.05 15.24
CA ASP A 53 -3.17 4.84 15.36
C ASP A 53 -3.57 3.43 14.92
N GLY A 54 -3.00 2.92 13.82
CA GLY A 54 -3.23 1.55 13.38
C GLY A 54 -2.75 0.52 14.41
N GLN A 55 -1.59 0.73 15.03
CA GLN A 55 -1.11 -0.13 16.12
C GLN A 55 -1.98 -0.03 17.37
N LEU A 56 -2.38 1.17 17.76
CA LEU A 56 -3.23 1.40 18.92
C LEU A 56 -4.60 0.74 18.76
N ALA A 57 -5.23 0.85 17.59
CA ALA A 57 -6.50 0.20 17.28
C ALA A 57 -6.39 -1.34 17.38
N ARG A 58 -5.31 -1.93 16.87
CA ARG A 58 -5.04 -3.37 16.98
C ARG A 58 -4.84 -3.81 18.43
N LEU A 59 -4.06 -3.06 19.22
CA LEU A 59 -3.82 -3.36 20.63
C LEU A 59 -5.09 -3.27 21.49
N ARG A 60 -6.01 -2.38 21.13
CA ARG A 60 -7.29 -2.20 21.83
C ARG A 60 -8.40 -3.14 21.33
N GLY A 61 -8.18 -3.86 20.24
CA GLY A 61 -9.22 -4.67 19.59
C GLY A 61 -10.34 -3.82 18.97
N GLU A 62 -10.04 -2.58 18.60
CA GLU A 62 -10.97 -1.59 18.04
C GLU A 62 -10.95 -1.57 16.50
N VAL A 63 -10.55 -2.68 15.87
CA VAL A 63 -10.49 -2.79 14.40
C VAL A 63 -11.92 -2.96 13.86
N SER A 64 -12.27 -2.17 12.83
CA SER A 64 -13.59 -2.18 12.19
C SER A 64 -13.48 -2.29 10.67
N ALA A 65 -14.48 -2.87 10.01
CA ALA A 65 -14.56 -2.97 8.56
C ALA A 65 -14.74 -1.59 7.95
N LEU A 66 -15.64 -0.79 8.53
CA LEU A 66 -15.83 0.60 8.12
C LEU A 66 -14.50 1.35 8.14
N GLY A 67 -13.75 1.20 9.24
CA GLY A 67 -12.47 1.86 9.37
C GLY A 67 -11.44 1.40 8.35
N ARG A 68 -11.32 0.08 8.13
CA ARG A 68 -10.41 -0.48 7.13
C ARG A 68 -10.65 0.07 5.71
N TYR A 69 -11.92 0.08 5.25
CA TYR A 69 -12.22 0.54 3.90
C TYR A 69 -12.04 2.04 3.75
N LEU A 70 -12.50 2.81 4.74
CA LEU A 70 -12.38 4.26 4.70
C LEU A 70 -10.90 4.69 4.72
N ASP A 71 -10.08 4.04 5.54
CA ASP A 71 -8.62 4.25 5.61
C ASP A 71 -7.95 4.05 4.24
N THR A 72 -8.22 2.89 3.61
CA THR A 72 -7.69 2.56 2.28
C THR A 72 -8.09 3.60 1.22
N GLU A 73 -9.35 4.02 1.22
CA GLU A 73 -9.85 4.99 0.25
C GLU A 73 -9.31 6.40 0.48
N MET A 74 -9.19 6.82 1.74
CA MET A 74 -8.63 8.12 2.07
C MET A 74 -7.13 8.20 1.78
N ASP A 75 -6.39 7.12 2.01
CA ASP A 75 -4.99 7.03 1.59
C ASP A 75 -4.87 7.10 0.07
N PHE A 76 -5.75 6.45 -0.68
CA PHE A 76 -5.78 6.59 -2.13
C PHE A 76 -6.02 8.04 -2.58
N LEU A 77 -6.99 8.73 -1.98
CA LEU A 77 -7.26 10.14 -2.30
C LEU A 77 -6.09 11.05 -1.93
N GLY A 78 -5.47 10.85 -0.76
CA GLY A 78 -4.29 11.60 -0.32
C GLY A 78 -3.11 11.40 -1.28
N ASN A 79 -2.84 10.16 -1.69
CA ASN A 79 -1.80 9.85 -2.66
C ASN A 79 -2.12 10.44 -4.04
N LEU A 80 -3.36 10.34 -4.51
CA LEU A 80 -3.79 10.97 -5.77
C LEU A 80 -3.53 12.49 -5.73
N ALA A 81 -3.87 13.15 -4.62
CA ALA A 81 -3.59 14.58 -4.45
C ALA A 81 -2.09 14.90 -4.49
N LEU A 82 -1.23 14.08 -3.88
CA LEU A 82 0.23 14.24 -3.94
C LEU A 82 0.75 14.11 -5.37
N PHE A 83 0.29 13.11 -6.14
CA PHE A 83 0.69 12.94 -7.53
C PHE A 83 0.16 14.03 -8.46
N VAL A 84 -1.05 14.54 -8.20
CA VAL A 84 -1.57 15.75 -8.89
C VAL A 84 -0.71 16.96 -8.58
N ALA A 85 -0.33 17.17 -7.30
CA ALA A 85 0.55 18.26 -6.92
C ALA A 85 1.94 18.13 -7.58
N LEU A 86 2.50 16.91 -7.67
CA LEU A 86 3.74 16.63 -8.39
C LEU A 86 3.61 16.95 -9.89
N ALA A 87 2.52 16.55 -10.54
CA ALA A 87 2.25 16.88 -11.94
C ALA A 87 2.24 18.39 -12.17
N LEU A 88 1.50 19.13 -11.34
CA LEU A 88 1.39 20.59 -11.44
C LEU A 88 2.70 21.29 -11.12
N ARG A 89 3.46 20.80 -10.15
CA ARG A 89 4.74 21.38 -9.71
C ARG A 89 5.86 21.18 -10.73
N THR A 90 5.91 20.00 -11.34
CA THR A 90 6.99 19.61 -12.27
C THR A 90 6.66 19.94 -13.74
N GLY A 91 5.37 20.10 -14.07
CA GLY A 91 4.90 20.15 -15.46
C GLY A 91 4.89 18.79 -16.16
N GLU A 92 5.23 17.69 -15.46
CA GLU A 92 5.37 16.34 -16.04
C GLU A 92 4.10 15.50 -15.82
N GLY A 93 2.94 15.97 -16.29
CA GLY A 93 1.64 15.34 -16.03
C GLY A 93 1.54 13.86 -16.44
N GLU A 94 2.04 13.51 -17.63
CA GLU A 94 2.04 12.12 -18.11
C GLU A 94 2.91 11.20 -17.24
N LYS A 95 4.10 11.69 -16.86
CA LYS A 95 5.03 10.94 -16.02
C LYS A 95 4.47 10.76 -14.62
N ALA A 96 3.81 11.78 -14.07
CA ALA A 96 3.15 11.70 -12.78
C ALA A 96 1.98 10.70 -12.80
N LEU A 97 1.19 10.69 -13.87
CA LEU A 97 0.13 9.69 -14.06
C LEU A 97 0.70 8.26 -14.12
N LEU A 98 1.74 8.05 -14.95
CA LEU A 98 2.37 6.73 -15.06
C LEU A 98 3.00 6.30 -13.72
N ALA A 99 3.66 7.22 -13.03
CA ALA A 99 4.22 6.96 -11.71
C ALA A 99 3.13 6.64 -10.68
N PHE A 100 1.98 7.31 -10.72
CA PHE A 100 0.83 6.99 -9.86
C PHE A 100 0.30 5.58 -10.13
N LEU A 101 0.20 5.16 -11.40
CA LEU A 101 -0.22 3.80 -11.76
C LEU A 101 0.80 2.73 -11.31
N VAL A 102 2.09 3.02 -11.40
CA VAL A 102 3.14 2.13 -10.88
C VAL A 102 3.09 2.08 -9.36
N PHE A 103 2.90 3.22 -8.70
CA PHE A 103 2.75 3.31 -7.25
C PHE A 103 1.57 2.46 -6.75
N THR A 104 0.38 2.59 -7.34
CA THR A 104 -0.79 1.80 -6.95
C THR A 104 -0.56 0.30 -7.20
N LEU A 105 0.06 -0.04 -8.33
CA LEU A 105 0.46 -1.41 -8.62
C LEU A 105 1.41 -1.98 -7.56
N VAL A 106 2.42 -1.22 -7.13
CA VAL A 106 3.35 -1.62 -6.06
C VAL A 106 2.60 -1.86 -4.74
N GLN A 107 1.67 -0.97 -4.37
CA GLN A 107 0.87 -1.14 -3.14
C GLN A 107 -0.01 -2.40 -3.19
N SER A 108 -0.72 -2.63 -4.30
CA SER A 108 -1.49 -3.86 -4.48
C SER A 108 -0.59 -5.10 -4.55
N PHE A 109 0.62 -4.98 -5.10
CA PHE A 109 1.56 -6.09 -5.15
C PHE A 109 2.03 -6.52 -3.76
N ASP A 110 2.41 -5.55 -2.93
CA ASP A 110 2.79 -5.77 -1.52
C ASP A 110 1.68 -6.51 -0.76
N PHE A 111 0.46 -5.97 -0.82
CA PHE A 111 -0.71 -6.56 -0.19
C PHE A 111 -0.97 -8.01 -0.63
N ASN A 112 -0.95 -8.28 -1.94
CA ASN A 112 -1.24 -9.63 -2.45
C ASN A 112 -0.11 -10.62 -2.16
N LEU A 113 1.15 -10.17 -2.17
CA LEU A 113 2.30 -11.02 -1.89
C LEU A 113 2.32 -11.46 -0.42
N GLU A 114 1.99 -10.57 0.53
CA GLU A 114 1.84 -10.95 1.94
C GLU A 114 0.77 -12.04 2.12
N ARG A 115 -0.38 -11.89 1.45
CA ARG A 115 -1.46 -12.90 1.54
C ARG A 115 -1.03 -14.24 0.96
N LEU A 116 -0.39 -14.26 -0.21
CA LEU A 116 0.11 -15.49 -0.82
C LEU A 116 1.20 -16.16 0.03
N TYR A 117 2.09 -15.37 0.63
CA TYR A 117 3.10 -15.85 1.59
C TYR A 117 2.47 -16.58 2.78
N ARG A 118 1.43 -15.97 3.38
CA ARG A 118 0.70 -16.54 4.52
C ARG A 118 -0.09 -17.79 4.13
N GLU A 119 -0.85 -17.72 3.03
CA GLU A 119 -1.64 -18.85 2.49
C GLU A 119 -0.76 -20.07 2.22
N ALA A 120 0.42 -19.87 1.60
CA ALA A 120 1.34 -20.97 1.28
C ALA A 120 1.93 -21.68 2.50
N ARG A 121 1.95 -21.01 3.66
CA ARG A 121 2.46 -21.54 4.94
C ARG A 121 1.37 -21.94 5.92
N GLY A 122 0.10 -21.81 5.54
CA GLY A 122 -1.03 -22.04 6.45
C GLY A 122 -1.07 -21.06 7.63
N LEU A 123 -0.47 -19.88 7.48
CA LEU A 123 -0.50 -18.83 8.50
C LEU A 123 -1.88 -18.14 8.51
N PRO A 124 -2.36 -17.67 9.67
CA PRO A 124 -3.61 -16.94 9.74
C PRO A 124 -3.53 -15.66 8.90
N LEU A 125 -4.56 -15.46 8.08
CA LEU A 125 -4.80 -14.19 7.41
C LEU A 125 -5.39 -13.19 8.41
N PRO A 126 -5.12 -11.89 8.26
CA PRO A 126 -5.80 -10.88 9.06
C PRO A 126 -7.32 -11.07 8.98
N GLU A 127 -7.97 -11.22 10.13
CA GLU A 127 -9.43 -11.32 10.19
C GLU A 127 -10.05 -10.03 9.66
N GLU A 128 -10.96 -10.14 8.69
CA GLU A 128 -11.78 -9.00 8.29
C GLU A 128 -12.79 -8.74 9.42
N PRO A 129 -12.82 -7.54 10.02
CA PRO A 129 -13.80 -7.24 11.04
C PRO A 129 -15.22 -7.41 10.48
N GLN A 130 -16.12 -7.95 11.31
CA GLN A 130 -17.51 -8.18 10.92
C GLN A 130 -18.40 -7.09 11.53
N ASP A 131 -18.45 -5.94 10.87
CA ASP A 131 -19.37 -4.87 11.22
C ASP A 131 -20.76 -5.12 10.59
N PRO A 132 -21.86 -4.68 11.22
CA PRO A 132 -23.17 -4.67 10.58
C PRO A 132 -23.15 -3.82 9.31
N GLU A 133 -23.78 -4.33 8.25
CA GLU A 133 -23.81 -3.68 6.95
C GLU A 133 -24.58 -2.34 7.02
N THR A 134 -23.87 -1.22 6.85
CA THR A 134 -24.48 0.12 6.73
C THR A 134 -24.43 0.60 5.27
N PRO A 135 -25.27 1.57 4.86
CA PRO A 135 -25.21 2.14 3.51
C PRO A 135 -23.83 2.73 3.17
N LEU A 136 -23.17 3.37 4.14
CA LEU A 136 -21.81 3.87 3.98
C LEU A 136 -20.80 2.73 3.79
N LEU A 137 -20.83 1.70 4.65
CA LEU A 137 -19.95 0.55 4.49
C LEU A 137 -20.13 -0.15 3.13
N ARG A 138 -21.37 -0.26 2.65
CA ARG A 138 -21.67 -0.82 1.33
C ARG A 138 -21.08 0.02 0.20
N LEU A 139 -21.19 1.35 0.29
CA LEU A 139 -20.59 2.27 -0.67
C LEU A 139 -19.07 2.09 -0.72
N LEU A 140 -18.41 2.12 0.44
CA LEU A 140 -16.95 1.97 0.55
C LEU A 140 -16.50 0.60 0.02
N ARG A 141 -17.16 -0.50 0.41
CA ARG A 141 -16.91 -1.83 -0.18
C ARG A 141 -17.05 -1.82 -1.70
N GLY A 142 -18.04 -1.11 -2.23
CA GLY A 142 -18.25 -0.95 -3.67
C GLY A 142 -17.14 -0.16 -4.37
N LEU A 143 -16.70 0.95 -3.78
CA LEU A 143 -15.59 1.76 -4.29
C LEU A 143 -14.29 0.96 -4.27
N TYR A 144 -14.01 0.27 -3.17
CA TYR A 144 -12.87 -0.63 -3.09
C TYR A 144 -12.92 -1.73 -4.16
N ALA A 145 -14.10 -2.34 -4.36
CA ALA A 145 -14.33 -3.36 -5.38
C ALA A 145 -14.18 -2.84 -6.81
N LEU A 146 -14.39 -1.54 -7.04
CA LEU A 146 -14.19 -0.92 -8.33
C LEU A 146 -12.71 -0.58 -8.57
N LEU A 147 -12.04 0.01 -7.57
CA LEU A 147 -10.71 0.58 -7.72
C LEU A 147 -9.58 -0.45 -7.57
N PHE A 148 -9.66 -1.33 -6.56
CA PHE A 148 -8.54 -2.20 -6.18
C PHE A 148 -8.76 -3.66 -6.60
N LEU A 149 -10.00 -4.15 -6.46
CA LEU A 149 -10.28 -5.57 -6.67
C LEU A 149 -9.95 -6.08 -8.09
N PRO A 150 -10.12 -5.31 -9.19
CA PRO A 150 -9.66 -5.76 -10.50
C PRO A 150 -8.14 -5.97 -10.55
N GLN A 151 -7.38 -5.03 -9.95
CA GLN A 151 -5.92 -5.10 -9.87
C GLN A 151 -5.47 -6.27 -8.97
N ASP A 152 -6.08 -6.45 -7.80
CA ASP A 152 -5.78 -7.56 -6.90
C ASP A 152 -6.05 -8.92 -7.54
N ARG A 153 -7.19 -9.06 -8.24
CA ARG A 153 -7.53 -10.27 -9.00
C ARG A 153 -6.52 -10.53 -10.11
N ALA A 154 -6.09 -9.49 -10.83
CA ALA A 154 -5.11 -9.63 -11.89
C ALA A 154 -3.74 -10.09 -11.35
N ILE A 155 -3.25 -9.48 -10.26
CA ILE A 155 -1.99 -9.87 -9.62
C ILE A 155 -2.07 -11.31 -9.12
N ARG A 156 -3.13 -11.66 -8.39
CA ARG A 156 -3.30 -13.03 -7.87
C ARG A 156 -3.43 -14.05 -8.99
N ALA A 157 -4.16 -13.72 -10.06
CA ALA A 157 -4.28 -14.59 -11.22
C ALA A 157 -2.93 -14.81 -11.90
N LEU A 158 -2.11 -13.76 -12.07
CA LEU A 158 -0.77 -13.85 -12.64
C LEU A 158 0.15 -14.73 -11.77
N GLU A 159 0.19 -14.49 -10.46
CA GLU A 159 0.99 -15.26 -9.50
C GLU A 159 0.64 -16.75 -9.53
N LEU A 160 -0.65 -17.08 -9.50
CA LEU A 160 -1.13 -18.46 -9.58
C LEU A 160 -0.90 -19.09 -10.96
N PHE A 161 -1.05 -18.30 -12.03
CA PHE A 161 -0.76 -18.74 -13.38
C PHE A 161 0.71 -19.12 -13.54
N LEU A 162 1.65 -18.25 -13.11
CA LEU A 162 3.09 -18.51 -13.18
C LEU A 162 3.47 -19.74 -12.34
N LYS A 163 2.97 -19.83 -11.10
CA LYS A 163 3.17 -21.01 -10.25
C LYS A 163 2.76 -22.29 -10.96
N ARG A 164 1.55 -22.33 -11.53
CA ARG A 164 1.01 -23.53 -12.21
C ARG A 164 1.75 -23.83 -13.50
N ARG A 165 1.99 -22.82 -14.33
CA ARG A 165 2.57 -22.97 -15.67
C ARG A 165 4.02 -23.41 -15.63
N LEU A 166 4.79 -22.94 -14.65
CA LEU A 166 6.21 -23.23 -14.50
C LEU A 166 6.52 -24.27 -13.41
N GLY A 167 5.49 -24.83 -12.75
CA GLY A 167 5.66 -25.84 -11.70
C GLY A 167 6.47 -25.34 -10.50
N LEU A 168 6.31 -24.07 -10.12
CA LEU A 168 7.11 -23.44 -9.07
C LEU A 168 6.69 -23.95 -7.68
N ASP A 169 7.68 -24.17 -6.82
CA ASP A 169 7.46 -24.44 -5.40
C ASP A 169 6.89 -23.17 -4.71
N PRO A 170 5.64 -23.19 -4.19
CA PRO A 170 5.04 -22.02 -3.57
C PRO A 170 5.82 -21.50 -2.35
N LEU A 171 6.48 -22.38 -1.59
CA LEU A 171 7.23 -21.99 -0.40
C LEU A 171 8.48 -21.18 -0.76
N ARG A 172 9.06 -21.42 -1.95
CA ARG A 172 10.18 -20.67 -2.52
C ARG A 172 9.72 -19.46 -3.33
N PHE A 173 8.60 -19.56 -4.03
CA PHE A 173 8.13 -18.50 -4.91
C PHE A 173 7.58 -17.29 -4.14
N TRP A 174 6.92 -17.56 -3.01
CA TRP A 174 6.42 -16.56 -2.05
C TRP A 174 7.14 -16.73 -0.72
N ASP A 175 8.47 -16.63 -0.71
CA ASP A 175 9.27 -16.71 0.52
C ASP A 175 9.51 -15.35 1.18
N GLU A 176 10.26 -15.35 2.28
CA GLU A 176 10.62 -14.12 3.01
C GLU A 176 11.44 -13.14 2.19
N GLY A 177 12.31 -13.61 1.29
CA GLY A 177 13.09 -12.75 0.40
C GLY A 177 12.23 -12.04 -0.65
N ALA A 178 11.21 -12.73 -1.18
CA ALA A 178 10.21 -12.10 -2.04
C ALA A 178 9.42 -11.03 -1.29
N LEU A 179 8.99 -11.34 -0.06
CA LEU A 179 8.26 -10.40 0.78
C LEU A 179 9.11 -9.19 1.13
N ALA A 180 10.35 -9.40 1.60
CA ALA A 180 11.30 -8.34 1.94
C ALA A 180 11.60 -7.42 0.76
N GLY A 181 11.65 -7.95 -0.46
CA GLY A 181 11.85 -7.13 -1.67
C GLY A 181 10.71 -6.13 -1.92
N VAL A 182 9.48 -6.47 -1.54
CA VAL A 182 8.30 -5.65 -1.87
C VAL A 182 7.79 -4.85 -0.67
N VAL A 183 7.85 -5.40 0.55
CA VAL A 183 7.35 -4.73 1.77
C VAL A 183 8.07 -3.42 2.06
N ASN A 184 9.33 -3.32 1.64
CA ASN A 184 10.11 -2.09 1.73
C ASN A 184 9.65 -1.01 0.74
N LEU A 185 8.72 -1.30 -0.17
CA LEU A 185 8.12 -0.36 -1.11
C LEU A 185 6.69 0.07 -0.69
N GLY A 186 6.25 -0.31 0.51
CA GLY A 186 4.95 0.10 1.06
C GLY A 186 4.82 1.61 1.27
N LEU A 187 3.58 2.05 1.56
CA LEU A 187 3.20 3.46 1.63
C LEU A 187 4.14 4.32 2.51
N SER A 188 4.46 3.86 3.72
CA SER A 188 5.34 4.60 4.64
C SER A 188 6.72 4.89 4.01
N THR A 189 7.30 3.91 3.31
CA THR A 189 8.59 4.09 2.63
C THR A 189 8.48 5.06 1.45
N GLN A 190 7.37 5.01 0.70
CA GLN A 190 7.15 5.93 -0.42
C GLN A 190 7.02 7.38 0.07
N LEU A 191 6.26 7.62 1.14
CA LEU A 191 6.13 8.95 1.75
C LEU A 191 7.45 9.44 2.37
N PHE A 192 8.26 8.53 2.92
CA PHE A 192 9.61 8.83 3.36
C PHE A 192 10.49 9.31 2.18
N PHE A 193 10.56 8.53 1.09
CA PHE A 193 11.37 8.91 -0.07
C PHE A 193 10.86 10.17 -0.75
N LEU A 194 9.53 10.36 -0.86
CA LEU A 194 8.96 11.63 -1.33
C LEU A 194 9.49 12.79 -0.48
N GLY A 195 9.45 12.67 0.85
CA GLY A 195 10.04 13.64 1.77
C GLY A 195 11.53 13.89 1.50
N VAL A 196 12.33 12.84 1.29
CA VAL A 196 13.76 12.96 0.95
C VAL A 196 13.96 13.73 -0.36
N PHE A 197 13.22 13.42 -1.41
CA PHE A 197 13.32 14.15 -2.69
C PHE A 197 12.91 15.62 -2.55
N LEU A 198 11.90 15.92 -1.73
CA LEU A 198 11.49 17.28 -1.43
C LEU A 198 12.58 18.04 -0.66
N LEU A 199 13.26 17.41 0.31
CA LEU A 199 14.39 18.03 1.02
C LEU A 199 15.53 18.47 0.08
N PHE A 200 15.71 17.78 -1.05
CA PHE A 200 16.68 18.14 -2.08
C PHE A 200 16.11 19.02 -3.20
N HIS A 201 14.86 19.47 -3.10
CA HIS A 201 14.15 20.23 -4.13
C HIS A 201 14.08 19.50 -5.49
N GLN A 202 13.94 18.18 -5.45
CA GLN A 202 13.91 17.30 -6.63
C GLN A 202 12.59 16.51 -6.76
N PRO A 203 11.41 17.16 -6.79
CA PRO A 203 10.12 16.47 -6.90
C PRO A 203 9.99 15.62 -8.18
N GLY A 204 10.59 16.05 -9.31
CA GLY A 204 10.59 15.28 -10.56
C GLY A 204 11.43 13.99 -10.49
N ALA A 205 12.46 13.95 -9.64
CA ALA A 205 13.26 12.75 -9.44
C ALA A 205 12.51 11.67 -8.65
N TYR A 206 11.58 12.06 -7.76
CA TYR A 206 10.67 11.12 -7.10
C TYR A 206 9.79 10.38 -8.11
N LEU A 207 9.27 11.07 -9.13
CA LEU A 207 8.49 10.42 -10.19
C LEU A 207 9.32 9.35 -10.92
N THR A 208 10.59 9.66 -11.24
CA THR A 208 11.50 8.68 -11.84
C THR A 208 11.78 7.52 -10.88
N PHE A 209 12.00 7.79 -9.60
CA PHE A 209 12.21 6.77 -8.57
C PHE A 209 11.05 5.79 -8.50
N VAL A 210 9.80 6.28 -8.52
CA VAL A 210 8.61 5.43 -8.54
C VAL A 210 8.56 4.58 -9.82
N LEU A 211 8.82 5.17 -10.99
CA LEU A 211 8.84 4.42 -12.26
C LEU A 211 9.89 3.31 -12.27
N LEU A 212 11.06 3.53 -11.67
CA LEU A 212 12.11 2.51 -11.56
C LEU A 212 11.67 1.30 -10.71
N GLN A 213 10.66 1.45 -9.86
CA GLN A 213 10.11 0.33 -9.10
C GLN A 213 9.41 -0.69 -10.01
N ALA A 214 8.87 -0.29 -11.16
CA ALA A 214 8.33 -1.24 -12.13
C ALA A 214 9.43 -2.17 -12.68
N LEU A 215 10.60 -1.61 -12.99
CA LEU A 215 11.77 -2.39 -13.40
C LEU A 215 12.24 -3.29 -12.25
N TYR A 216 12.32 -2.76 -11.04
CA TYR A 216 12.67 -3.53 -9.85
C TYR A 216 11.75 -4.73 -9.63
N LEU A 217 10.42 -4.55 -9.72
CA LEU A 217 9.45 -5.64 -9.62
C LEU A 217 9.63 -6.67 -10.73
N GLY A 218 9.90 -6.24 -11.97
CA GLY A 218 10.18 -7.14 -13.10
C GLY A 218 11.43 -8.00 -12.86
N LEU A 219 12.52 -7.39 -12.39
CA LEU A 219 13.75 -8.11 -12.04
C LEU A 219 13.53 -9.05 -10.85
N GLY A 220 12.79 -8.60 -9.85
CA GLY A 220 12.38 -9.41 -8.70
C GLY A 220 11.57 -10.64 -9.13
N TYR A 221 10.68 -10.52 -10.12
CA TYR A 221 9.95 -11.63 -10.70
C TYR A 221 10.86 -12.67 -11.35
N VAL A 222 11.81 -12.22 -12.19
CA VAL A 222 12.76 -13.14 -12.85
C VAL A 222 13.56 -13.91 -11.81
N TRP A 223 14.11 -13.20 -10.82
CA TRP A 223 14.83 -13.83 -9.71
C TRP A 223 13.96 -14.82 -8.93
N ARG A 224 12.71 -14.44 -8.60
CA ARG A 224 11.75 -15.30 -7.90
C ARG A 224 11.42 -16.57 -8.69
N ILE A 225 11.25 -16.47 -10.00
CA ILE A 225 10.97 -17.63 -10.86
C ILE A 225 12.17 -18.57 -10.88
N VAL A 226 13.37 -18.06 -11.18
CA VAL A 226 14.58 -18.87 -11.35
C VAL A 226 14.90 -19.71 -10.10
N ARG A 227 14.79 -19.12 -8.91
CA ARG A 227 15.07 -19.82 -7.64
C ARG A 227 13.99 -20.83 -7.23
N SER A 228 12.80 -20.74 -7.82
CA SER A 228 11.62 -21.53 -7.41
C SER A 228 11.36 -22.73 -8.30
N ILE A 229 12.14 -22.89 -9.38
CA ILE A 229 12.11 -24.08 -10.21
C ILE A 229 12.71 -25.24 -9.39
N PRO A 230 11.97 -26.34 -9.17
CA PRO A 230 12.51 -27.51 -8.48
C PRO A 230 13.73 -28.06 -9.22
N SER A 231 14.86 -28.19 -8.54
CA SER A 231 16.03 -28.86 -9.12
C SER A 231 15.75 -30.37 -9.24
N PRO A 232 15.99 -31.02 -10.39
CA PRO A 232 15.75 -32.45 -10.58
C PRO A 232 16.56 -33.38 -9.64
N ARG A 233 17.53 -32.84 -8.90
CA ARG A 233 18.56 -33.61 -8.18
C ARG A 233 18.18 -34.04 -6.76
N TRP A 234 16.99 -33.69 -6.28
CA TRP A 234 16.52 -34.07 -4.95
C TRP A 234 15.06 -34.51 -5.03
N GLY A 235 14.85 -35.74 -5.51
CA GLY A 235 13.69 -36.55 -5.16
C GLY A 235 14.05 -37.50 -4.00
N PRO A 236 13.06 -38.00 -3.24
CA PRO A 236 13.28 -38.98 -2.17
C PRO A 236 13.91 -40.28 -2.66
#